data_AF-A0A847VWB6-F1
#
_entry.id   AF-A0A847VWB6-F1
#
_cell.length_a   1.000
_cell.length_b   1.000
_cell.length_c   1.000
_cell.angle_alpha   90.00
_cell.angle_beta   90.00
_cell.angle_gamma   90.00
#
_symmetry.space_group_name_H-M   'P 1'
#
loop_
_entity.id
_entity.type
_entity.pdbx_description
1 polymer ?
#
loop_
_entity_poly.entity_id
_entity_poly.type
_entity_poly.pdbx_seq_one_letter_code
_entity_poly.pdbx_strand_id
1 'polypeptide(L)'
;MKEIIFKRSAIHNLVITNCKNIFKQGEITEGLVIPKAILRKSDILPWEQVIVTKINGNNWINRIKTFVIEGEDNGIVEARGSLSKFLKEGDLTCLITRTLLDKKEVVLYKKNKFPIFDLGFDPDKNKDNLIESRLDIEYGDKKIRDIKNFKTLVKDRKEIKRFFLSSLIVGLKINKTHPDCLQGSAELPENIMTKASVEKYQSVSVYNSSKGGVADTYAVPMPPKIVMTTGAMAQFAKKGEIVNVATYVIGKRNVVPVIIFTNGSEAVKKL
;
A
#
# COMPACT_ATOMS: atom_id res chain seq x y z
N MET A 1 17.25 -15.23 12.98
CA MET A 1 16.94 -14.29 14.09
C MET A 1 15.46 -13.99 14.07
N LYS A 2 14.80 -13.84 15.22
CA LYS A 2 13.37 -13.49 15.29
C LYS A 2 13.20 -12.00 14.99
N GLU A 3 12.46 -11.68 13.95
CA GLU A 3 11.99 -10.32 13.66
C GLU A 3 10.52 -10.19 14.10
N ILE A 4 10.12 -9.01 14.55
CA ILE A 4 8.76 -8.71 15.01
C ILE A 4 8.20 -7.55 14.21
N ILE A 5 6.94 -7.66 13.77
CA ILE A 5 6.24 -6.59 13.05
C ILE A 5 5.73 -5.56 14.06
N PHE A 6 6.10 -4.29 13.87
CA PHE A 6 5.66 -3.15 14.67
C PHE A 6 4.99 -2.08 13.81
N LYS A 7 4.11 -1.28 14.42
CA LYS A 7 3.69 0.01 13.85
C LYS A 7 4.91 0.94 13.77
N ARG A 8 5.04 1.69 12.68
CA ARG A 8 6.15 2.61 12.45
C ARG A 8 5.69 4.07 12.42
N SER A 9 4.72 4.38 11.58
CA SER A 9 4.06 5.68 11.48
C SER A 9 2.55 5.50 11.29
N ALA A 10 1.77 6.52 11.63
CA ALA A 10 0.38 6.63 11.22
C ALA A 10 -0.01 8.06 10.85
N ILE A 11 -1.02 8.16 9.99
CA ILE A 11 -1.75 9.40 9.70
C ILE A 11 -3.20 9.18 10.13
N HIS A 12 -3.68 9.98 11.08
CA HIS A 12 -5.02 9.91 11.65
C HIS A 12 -5.92 10.98 11.03
N ASN A 13 -7.18 10.62 10.80
CA ASN A 13 -8.22 11.52 10.33
C ASN A 13 -7.90 12.16 8.97
N LEU A 14 -7.27 11.40 8.08
CA LEU A 14 -7.01 11.81 6.69
C LEU A 14 -8.30 11.67 5.88
N VAL A 15 -8.71 12.73 5.20
CA VAL A 15 -9.92 12.72 4.36
C VAL A 15 -9.55 12.32 2.94
N ILE A 16 -10.27 11.37 2.35
CA ILE A 16 -10.19 11.08 0.92
C ILE A 16 -10.92 12.17 0.16
N THR A 17 -10.21 12.91 -0.69
CA THR A 17 -10.80 14.05 -1.42
C THR A 17 -11.09 13.74 -2.88
N ASN A 18 -10.54 12.64 -3.41
CA ASN A 18 -10.78 12.21 -4.79
C ASN A 18 -10.76 10.68 -4.90
N CYS A 19 -11.62 10.11 -5.76
CA CYS A 19 -11.58 8.69 -6.13
C CYS A 19 -11.49 8.55 -7.66
N LYS A 20 -10.30 8.18 -8.18
CA LYS A 20 -10.04 8.11 -9.62
C LYS A 20 -10.06 6.67 -10.14
N ASN A 21 -10.79 6.45 -11.23
CA ASN A 21 -10.94 5.14 -11.90
C ASN A 21 -10.60 5.14 -13.40
N ILE A 22 -10.30 6.32 -13.97
CA ILE A 22 -9.94 6.50 -15.37
C ILE A 22 -8.57 7.16 -15.40
N PHE A 23 -7.63 6.60 -16.14
CA PHE A 23 -6.24 7.01 -16.12
C PHE A 23 -5.74 7.30 -17.53
N LYS A 24 -4.87 8.31 -17.64
CA LYS A 24 -4.12 8.55 -18.88
C LYS A 24 -3.03 7.48 -19.01
N GLN A 25 -2.60 7.24 -20.23
CA GLN A 25 -1.52 6.29 -20.49
C GLN A 25 -0.25 6.68 -19.71
N GLY A 26 0.29 5.74 -18.92
CA GLY A 26 1.48 5.94 -18.11
C GLY A 26 1.23 6.47 -16.69
N GLU A 27 0.00 6.82 -16.32
CA GLU A 27 -0.33 7.09 -14.93
C GLU A 27 -0.40 5.79 -14.11
N ILE A 28 0.04 5.84 -12.86
CA ILE A 28 -0.10 4.71 -11.94
C ILE A 28 -1.56 4.60 -11.52
N THR A 29 -2.18 3.44 -11.78
CA THR A 29 -3.63 3.22 -11.67
C THR A 29 -4.08 2.65 -10.33
N GLU A 30 -3.14 2.36 -9.42
CA GLU A 30 -3.37 1.74 -8.11
C GLU A 30 -2.63 2.54 -7.04
N GLY A 31 -3.04 2.44 -5.78
CA GLY A 31 -2.37 3.14 -4.68
C GLY A 31 -3.17 4.31 -4.12
N LEU A 32 -2.53 5.04 -3.21
CA LEU A 32 -3.08 6.23 -2.57
C LEU A 32 -2.13 7.41 -2.78
N VAL A 33 -2.58 8.43 -3.51
CA VAL A 33 -1.81 9.66 -3.71
C VAL A 33 -1.98 10.54 -2.48
N ILE A 34 -0.88 11.03 -1.93
CA ILE A 34 -0.88 11.87 -0.72
C ILE A 34 0.07 13.06 -0.92
N PRO A 35 -0.31 14.27 -0.48
CA PRO A 35 0.56 15.45 -0.52
C PRO A 35 1.93 15.19 0.12
N LYS A 36 3.00 15.58 -0.58
CA LYS A 36 4.40 15.40 -0.14
C LYS A 36 4.68 15.98 1.25
N ALA A 37 4.05 17.08 1.65
CA ALA A 37 4.18 17.66 2.98
C ALA A 37 3.63 16.74 4.08
N ILE A 38 2.49 16.06 3.83
CA ILE A 38 1.88 15.10 4.76
C ILE A 38 2.75 13.86 4.87
N LEU A 39 3.24 13.32 3.74
CA LEU A 39 4.18 12.19 3.71
C LEU A 39 5.45 12.50 4.49
N ARG A 40 6.06 13.66 4.23
CA ARG A 40 7.27 14.11 4.92
C ARG A 40 7.06 14.25 6.42
N LYS A 41 5.95 14.86 6.86
CA LYS A 41 5.65 15.09 8.29
C LYS A 41 5.31 13.80 9.04
N SER A 42 4.71 12.83 8.36
CA SER A 42 4.42 11.50 8.91
C SER A 42 5.59 10.50 8.79
N ASP A 43 6.70 10.91 8.18
CA ASP A 43 7.84 10.06 7.85
C ASP A 43 7.41 8.83 7.04
N ILE A 44 6.50 8.99 6.08
CA ILE A 44 6.11 7.94 5.12
C ILE A 44 6.77 8.27 3.79
N LEU A 45 7.40 7.27 3.17
CA LEU A 45 8.11 7.44 1.91
C LEU A 45 7.25 7.02 0.71
N PRO A 46 7.48 7.59 -0.49
CA PRO A 46 6.84 7.10 -1.71
C PRO A 46 7.05 5.59 -1.87
N TRP A 47 6.05 4.90 -2.41
CA TRP A 47 6.04 3.45 -2.60
C TRP A 47 5.99 2.60 -1.32
N GLU A 48 5.93 3.22 -0.14
CA GLU A 48 5.81 2.48 1.11
C GLU A 48 4.41 1.84 1.24
N GLN A 49 4.36 0.58 1.69
CA GLN A 49 3.12 -0.13 1.96
C GLN A 49 2.43 0.48 3.18
N VAL A 50 1.12 0.71 3.05
CA VAL A 50 0.28 1.23 4.12
C VAL A 50 -0.98 0.37 4.28
N ILE A 51 -1.46 0.27 5.51
CA ILE A 51 -2.81 -0.20 5.82
C ILE A 51 -3.70 1.02 5.90
N VAL A 52 -4.68 1.12 5.02
CA VAL A 52 -5.72 2.16 5.07
C VAL A 52 -6.91 1.60 5.83
N THR A 53 -7.32 2.30 6.88
CA THR A 53 -8.49 1.98 7.69
C THR A 53 -9.56 3.03 7.48
N LYS A 54 -10.76 2.64 7.08
CA LYS A 54 -11.94 3.50 7.06
C LYS A 54 -12.51 3.63 8.47
N ILE A 55 -12.63 4.86 8.97
CA ILE A 55 -13.04 5.14 10.36
C ILE A 55 -14.56 5.26 10.47
N ASN A 56 -15.21 5.83 9.46
CA ASN A 56 -16.66 6.08 9.41
C ASN A 56 -17.45 4.95 8.72
N GLY A 57 -16.90 3.73 8.69
CA GLY A 57 -17.56 2.57 8.09
C GLY A 57 -18.49 1.84 9.06
N ASN A 58 -19.52 1.19 8.53
CA ASN A 58 -20.47 0.35 9.30
C ASN A 58 -20.27 -1.16 9.07
N ASN A 59 -19.17 -1.57 8.45
CA ASN A 59 -18.85 -2.97 8.18
C ASN A 59 -17.54 -3.40 8.86
N TRP A 60 -17.37 -4.72 9.06
CA TRP A 60 -16.16 -5.28 9.66
C TRP A 60 -14.95 -5.23 8.69
N ILE A 61 -15.20 -5.17 7.38
CA ILE A 61 -14.17 -4.98 6.35
C ILE A 61 -13.90 -3.49 6.18
N ASN A 62 -13.18 -2.93 7.14
CA ASN A 62 -12.82 -1.51 7.13
C ASN A 62 -11.34 -1.26 6.87
N ARG A 63 -10.58 -2.28 6.44
CA ARG A 63 -9.14 -2.18 6.19
C ARG A 63 -8.75 -2.75 4.84
N ILE A 64 -7.81 -2.08 4.19
CA ILE A 64 -7.20 -2.51 2.93
C ILE A 64 -5.71 -2.14 2.94
N LYS A 65 -4.85 -3.04 2.45
CA LYS A 65 -3.43 -2.73 2.23
C LYS A 65 -3.26 -2.10 0.86
N THR A 66 -2.36 -1.14 0.76
CA THR A 66 -1.98 -0.51 -0.52
C THR A 66 -0.58 0.09 -0.38
N PHE A 67 -0.16 0.93 -1.31
CA PHE A 67 1.06 1.72 -1.22
C PHE A 67 0.77 3.20 -1.49
N VAL A 68 1.66 4.06 -1.01
CA VAL A 68 1.53 5.52 -1.22
C VAL A 68 2.25 5.99 -2.47
N ILE A 69 1.66 6.98 -3.13
CA ILE A 69 2.23 7.74 -4.23
C ILE A 69 2.39 9.18 -3.74
N GLU A 70 3.52 9.80 -4.06
CA GLU A 70 3.72 11.21 -3.76
C GLU A 70 2.85 12.09 -4.66
N GLY A 71 2.11 13.02 -4.05
CA GLY A 71 1.30 14.02 -4.73
C GLY A 71 1.74 15.45 -4.38
N GLU A 72 1.06 16.42 -5.01
CA GLU A 72 1.32 17.83 -4.77
C GLU A 72 0.74 18.33 -3.43
N ASP A 73 1.29 19.44 -2.94
CA ASP A 73 0.87 20.09 -1.69
C ASP A 73 -0.40 20.93 -1.86
N ASN A 74 -1.49 20.28 -2.30
CA ASN A 74 -2.77 20.91 -2.57
C ASN A 74 -3.94 20.28 -1.77
N GLY A 75 -3.63 19.46 -0.75
CA GLY A 75 -4.62 18.78 0.09
C GLY A 75 -5.27 17.55 -0.57
N ILE A 76 -5.05 17.33 -1.87
CA ILE A 76 -5.68 16.24 -2.60
C ILE A 76 -5.10 14.89 -2.16
N VAL A 77 -5.96 14.07 -1.57
CA VAL A 77 -5.70 12.67 -1.27
C VAL A 77 -6.57 11.84 -2.21
N GLU A 78 -5.94 11.18 -3.18
CA GLU A 78 -6.63 10.47 -4.26
C GLU A 78 -6.49 8.95 -4.12
N ALA A 79 -7.61 8.27 -3.90
CA ALA A 79 -7.69 6.82 -3.98
C ALA A 79 -7.76 6.38 -5.44
N ARG A 80 -7.01 5.34 -5.81
CA ARG A 80 -6.92 4.81 -7.18
C ARG A 80 -7.23 3.31 -7.24
N GLY A 81 -7.71 2.87 -8.40
CA GLY A 81 -7.80 1.44 -8.73
C GLY A 81 -8.73 0.65 -7.82
N SER A 82 -8.22 -0.36 -7.13
CA SER A 82 -8.99 -1.12 -6.16
C SER A 82 -9.41 -0.29 -4.94
N LEU A 83 -8.60 0.71 -4.57
CA LEU A 83 -8.84 1.53 -3.39
C LEU A 83 -10.01 2.49 -3.59
N SER A 84 -10.19 3.04 -4.79
CA SER A 84 -11.32 3.91 -5.15
C SER A 84 -12.66 3.17 -5.28
N LYS A 85 -12.65 1.84 -5.29
CA LYS A 85 -13.86 1.00 -5.13
C LYS A 85 -14.17 0.74 -3.66
N PHE A 86 -13.14 0.75 -2.81
CA PHE A 86 -13.25 0.54 -1.37
C PHE A 86 -13.61 1.83 -0.61
N LEU A 87 -13.06 2.96 -1.03
CA LEU A 87 -13.27 4.29 -0.43
C LEU A 87 -14.14 5.17 -1.31
N LYS A 88 -14.71 6.20 -0.70
CA LYS A 88 -15.45 7.29 -1.35
C LYS A 88 -14.86 8.63 -0.94
N GLU A 89 -15.10 9.64 -1.76
CA GLU A 89 -14.81 11.03 -1.38
C GLU A 89 -15.55 11.38 -0.08
N GLY A 90 -14.85 12.10 0.80
CA GLY A 90 -15.30 12.41 2.16
C GLY A 90 -15.06 11.31 3.18
N ASP A 91 -14.58 10.12 2.81
CA ASP A 91 -14.25 9.09 3.79
C ASP A 91 -13.12 9.54 4.71
N LEU A 92 -13.32 9.37 6.02
CA LEU A 92 -12.30 9.61 7.03
C LEU A 92 -11.49 8.35 7.26
N THR A 93 -10.16 8.46 7.18
CA THR A 93 -9.26 7.31 7.18
C THR A 93 -8.11 7.45 8.18
N CYS A 94 -7.58 6.30 8.60
CA CYS A 94 -6.31 6.16 9.29
C CYS A 94 -5.35 5.32 8.43
N LEU A 95 -4.15 5.82 8.20
CA LEU A 95 -3.10 5.12 7.47
C LEU A 95 -2.06 4.62 8.48
N ILE A 96 -1.64 3.37 8.36
CA ILE A 96 -0.66 2.77 9.28
C ILE A 96 0.45 2.11 8.47
N THR A 97 1.69 2.47 8.77
CA THR A 97 2.87 1.80 8.22
C THR A 97 3.47 0.84 9.24
N ARG A 98 4.17 -0.17 8.73
CA ARG A 98 4.78 -1.23 9.54
C ARG A 98 6.29 -1.30 9.31
N THR A 99 7.00 -1.81 10.30
CA THR A 99 8.44 -2.11 10.26
C THR A 99 8.69 -3.50 10.81
N LEU A 100 9.83 -4.08 10.49
CA LEU A 100 10.40 -5.24 11.18
C LEU A 100 11.47 -4.77 12.15
N LEU A 101 11.35 -5.16 13.41
CA LEU A 101 12.36 -4.94 14.43
C LEU A 101 13.13 -6.24 14.70
N ASP A 102 14.45 -6.16 14.66
CA ASP A 102 15.33 -7.22 15.14
C ASP A 102 15.45 -7.21 16.67
N LYS A 103 16.22 -8.15 17.23
CA LYS A 103 16.41 -8.26 18.69
C LYS A 103 17.00 -6.98 19.31
N LYS A 104 17.91 -6.28 18.64
CA LYS A 104 18.54 -5.05 19.13
C LYS A 104 17.53 -3.90 19.11
N GLU A 105 16.76 -3.79 18.04
CA GLU A 105 15.71 -2.77 17.89
C GLU A 105 14.57 -2.96 18.88
N VAL A 106 14.17 -4.20 19.17
CA VAL A 106 13.20 -4.50 20.24
C VAL A 106 13.71 -4.06 21.62
N VAL A 107 15.01 -4.20 21.90
CA VAL A 107 15.60 -3.68 23.15
C VAL A 107 15.55 -2.15 23.18
N LEU A 108 15.76 -1.46 22.05
CA LEU A 108 15.60 -0.01 21.97
C LEU A 108 14.15 0.40 22.21
N TYR A 109 13.19 -0.30 21.60
CA TYR A 109 11.76 -0.07 21.85
C TYR A 109 11.42 -0.21 23.34
N LYS A 110 11.84 -1.30 23.99
CA LYS A 110 11.61 -1.54 25.43
C LYS A 110 12.28 -0.51 26.35
N LYS A 111 13.26 0.23 25.84
CA LYS A 111 13.95 1.31 26.56
C LYS A 111 13.42 2.70 26.19
N ASN A 112 12.27 2.78 25.52
CA ASN A 112 11.66 4.04 25.05
C ASN A 112 12.59 4.83 24.12
N LYS A 113 13.38 4.13 23.30
CA LYS A 113 14.32 4.72 22.32
C LYS A 113 13.92 4.48 20.86
N PHE A 114 12.82 3.79 20.62
CA PHE A 114 12.28 3.60 19.28
C PHE A 114 11.06 4.53 19.10
N PRO A 115 11.17 5.61 18.31
CA PRO A 115 10.05 6.53 18.11
C PRO A 115 8.96 5.89 17.24
N ILE A 116 7.70 6.24 17.48
CA ILE A 116 6.56 5.98 16.61
C ILE A 116 5.96 7.34 16.24
N PHE A 117 5.70 7.57 14.96
CA PHE A 117 5.18 8.85 14.46
C PHE A 117 3.66 8.78 14.31
N ASP A 118 2.95 9.72 14.91
CA ASP A 118 1.49 9.83 14.84
C ASP A 118 1.10 11.23 14.38
N LEU A 119 0.87 11.38 13.07
CA LEU A 119 0.36 12.62 12.50
C LEU A 119 -1.17 12.60 12.56
N GLY A 120 -1.81 13.62 13.11
CA GLY A 120 -3.27 13.69 13.19
C GLY A 120 -3.83 15.01 12.70
N PHE A 121 -5.01 14.95 12.08
CA PHE A 121 -5.85 16.11 11.81
C PHE A 121 -7.01 16.16 12.81
N ASP A 122 -7.52 17.36 13.08
CA ASP A 122 -8.75 17.54 13.86
C ASP A 122 -9.93 16.95 13.04
N PRO A 123 -10.61 15.89 13.54
CA PRO A 123 -11.62 15.18 12.75
C PRO A 123 -12.87 16.02 12.46
N ASP A 124 -13.17 17.02 13.30
CA ASP A 124 -14.37 17.84 13.14
C ASP A 124 -14.13 19.02 12.17
N LYS A 125 -12.85 19.41 12.01
CA LYS A 125 -12.44 20.54 11.17
C LYS A 125 -11.81 20.13 9.85
N ASN A 126 -11.23 18.93 9.76
CA ASN A 126 -10.55 18.50 8.55
C ASN A 126 -11.55 18.15 7.45
N LYS A 127 -11.52 18.90 6.34
CA LYS A 127 -12.38 18.65 5.17
C LYS A 127 -11.58 18.31 3.92
N ASP A 128 -10.38 18.85 3.79
CA ASP A 128 -9.57 18.84 2.57
C ASP A 128 -8.07 18.62 2.84
N ASN A 129 -7.70 18.27 4.08
CA ASN A 129 -6.32 18.05 4.52
C ASN A 129 -5.40 19.28 4.44
N LEU A 130 -5.94 20.49 4.31
CA LEU A 130 -5.17 21.75 4.29
C LEU A 130 -5.02 22.39 5.67
N ILE A 131 -5.77 21.94 6.67
CA ILE A 131 -5.67 22.45 8.03
C ILE A 131 -4.36 22.04 8.71
N GLU A 132 -4.00 22.72 9.80
CA GLU A 132 -2.84 22.33 10.59
C GLU A 132 -3.02 20.92 11.19
N SER A 133 -2.05 20.05 10.89
CA SER A 133 -1.93 18.73 11.51
C SER A 133 -1.04 18.79 12.76
N ARG A 134 -1.29 17.90 13.72
CA ARG A 134 -0.48 17.71 14.92
C ARG A 134 0.39 16.46 14.77
N LEU A 135 1.70 16.57 15.00
CA LEU A 135 2.59 15.41 15.02
C LEU A 135 2.91 15.06 16.47
N ASP A 136 2.47 13.89 16.92
CA ASP A 136 2.87 13.31 18.20
C ASP A 136 3.89 12.20 17.98
N ILE A 137 4.88 12.09 18.88
CA ILE A 137 5.86 11.02 18.86
C ILE A 137 5.73 10.18 20.13
N GLU A 138 5.54 8.87 19.95
CA GLU A 138 5.38 7.90 21.03
C GLU A 138 6.63 7.04 21.20
N TYR A 139 6.99 6.76 22.44
CA TYR A 139 8.12 5.97 22.89
C TYR A 139 7.69 5.06 24.03
N GLY A 140 7.14 3.87 23.73
CA GLY A 140 6.66 2.96 24.77
C GLY A 140 5.62 3.63 25.69
N ASP A 141 6.03 4.00 26.90
CA ASP A 141 5.20 4.69 27.91
C ASP A 141 5.24 6.24 27.83
N LYS A 142 6.12 6.82 27.02
CA LYS A 142 6.29 8.28 26.87
C LYS A 142 5.66 8.79 25.57
N LYS A 143 5.02 9.96 25.63
CA LYS A 143 4.49 10.67 24.45
C LYS A 143 4.91 12.13 24.45
N ILE A 144 5.47 12.59 23.33
CA ILE A 144 5.78 14.00 23.08
C ILE A 144 4.73 14.51 22.09
N ARG A 145 4.00 15.56 22.47
CA ARG A 145 2.89 16.09 21.66
C ARG A 145 3.31 17.29 20.83
N ASP A 146 2.65 17.45 19.69
CA ASP A 146 2.76 18.62 18.80
C ASP A 146 4.19 19.06 18.46
N ILE A 147 5.00 18.12 17.97
CA ILE A 147 6.37 18.39 17.54
C ILE A 147 6.36 19.26 16.29
N LYS A 148 6.92 20.47 16.41
CA LYS A 148 7.10 21.39 15.28
C LYS A 148 8.37 21.10 14.46
N ASN A 149 9.49 20.75 15.11
CA ASN A 149 10.74 20.42 14.42
C ASN A 149 11.03 18.90 14.46
N PHE A 150 10.67 18.21 13.38
CA PHE A 150 10.80 16.76 13.27
C PHE A 150 11.96 16.29 12.37
N LYS A 151 12.72 17.22 11.76
CA LYS A 151 13.76 16.89 10.77
C LYS A 151 14.87 16.00 11.34
N THR A 152 15.30 16.28 12.57
CA THR A 152 16.32 15.47 13.29
C THR A 152 15.79 14.08 13.60
N LEU A 153 14.55 13.96 14.08
CA LEU A 153 13.90 12.68 14.38
C LEU A 153 13.74 11.80 13.13
N VAL A 154 13.42 12.39 11.98
CA VAL A 154 13.37 11.66 10.70
C VAL A 154 14.75 11.15 10.30
N LYS A 155 15.82 11.93 10.53
CA LYS A 155 17.20 11.53 10.23
C LYS A 155 17.58 10.26 11.01
N ASP A 156 17.19 10.18 12.27
CA ASP A 156 17.49 9.03 13.14
C ASP A 156 16.70 7.76 12.76
N ARG A 157 15.65 7.91 11.93
CA ARG A 157 14.77 6.83 11.48
C ARG A 157 15.11 6.29 10.08
N LYS A 158 16.13 6.83 9.42
CA LYS A 158 16.52 6.43 8.06
C LYS A 158 16.92 4.96 7.94
N GLU A 159 17.40 4.37 9.03
CA GLU A 159 17.87 2.99 9.06
C GLU A 159 16.78 1.98 9.44
N ILE A 160 15.57 2.44 9.73
CA ILE A 160 14.44 1.57 10.07
C ILE A 160 13.92 0.91 8.79
N LYS A 161 13.76 -0.42 8.84
CA LYS A 161 13.21 -1.21 7.74
C LYS A 161 11.78 -0.80 7.41
N ARG A 162 11.45 -0.79 6.13
CA ARG A 162 10.12 -0.46 5.58
C ARG A 162 9.76 -1.50 4.53
N PHE A 163 8.46 -1.59 4.26
CA PHE A 163 7.92 -2.40 3.17
C PHE A 163 7.73 -1.49 1.97
N PHE A 164 8.50 -1.69 0.90
CA PHE A 164 8.41 -0.90 -0.33
C PHE A 164 7.84 -1.74 -1.46
N LEU A 165 7.00 -1.12 -2.29
CA LEU A 165 6.59 -1.69 -3.57
C LEU A 165 7.86 -1.95 -4.41
N SER A 166 8.04 -3.18 -4.85
CA SER A 166 9.15 -3.58 -5.72
C SER A 166 8.72 -3.75 -7.16
N SER A 167 7.50 -4.25 -7.37
CA SER A 167 6.95 -4.47 -8.70
C SER A 167 5.45 -4.27 -8.70
N LEU A 168 4.92 -3.79 -9.82
CA LEU A 168 3.49 -3.66 -10.07
C LEU A 168 3.16 -4.07 -11.51
N ILE A 169 2.35 -5.10 -11.67
CA ILE A 169 1.76 -5.50 -12.95
C ILE A 169 0.34 -4.94 -13.00
N VAL A 170 0.06 -4.13 -14.03
CA VAL A 170 -1.17 -3.35 -14.16
C VAL A 170 -2.05 -3.88 -15.29
N GLY A 171 -3.34 -4.02 -15.01
CA GLY A 171 -4.36 -4.24 -16.04
C GLY A 171 -4.52 -5.68 -16.51
N LEU A 172 -4.17 -6.67 -15.68
CA LEU A 172 -4.34 -8.07 -16.01
C LEU A 172 -5.84 -8.42 -16.01
N LYS A 173 -6.32 -9.06 -17.08
CA LYS A 173 -7.71 -9.48 -17.22
C LYS A 173 -7.82 -10.98 -16.98
N ILE A 174 -8.54 -11.38 -15.94
CA ILE A 174 -8.75 -12.79 -15.61
C ILE A 174 -9.46 -13.46 -16.79
N ASN A 175 -8.85 -14.47 -17.39
CA ASN A 175 -9.41 -15.18 -18.54
C ASN A 175 -9.69 -16.66 -18.28
N LYS A 176 -9.17 -17.20 -17.16
CA LYS A 176 -9.51 -18.52 -16.64
C LYS A 176 -9.70 -18.48 -15.13
N THR A 177 -10.50 -19.41 -14.62
CA THR A 177 -10.73 -19.60 -13.17
C THR A 177 -10.90 -21.07 -12.89
N HIS A 178 -10.43 -21.57 -11.75
CA HIS A 178 -10.68 -22.94 -11.32
C HIS A 178 -10.94 -23.01 -9.80
N PRO A 179 -11.94 -23.77 -9.32
CA PRO A 179 -12.33 -23.75 -7.91
C PRO A 179 -11.37 -24.51 -6.98
N ASP A 180 -10.44 -25.31 -7.51
CA ASP A 180 -9.53 -26.14 -6.71
C ASP A 180 -8.56 -25.32 -5.86
N CYS A 181 -8.56 -25.58 -4.55
CA CYS A 181 -7.73 -24.89 -3.57
C CYS A 181 -6.32 -25.48 -3.43
N LEU A 182 -6.02 -26.65 -4.00
CA LEU A 182 -4.63 -27.14 -4.12
C LEU A 182 -3.76 -26.17 -4.92
N GLN A 183 -4.39 -25.32 -5.74
CA GLN A 183 -3.73 -24.36 -6.60
C GLN A 183 -3.89 -22.90 -6.17
N GLY A 184 -4.58 -22.60 -5.04
CA GLY A 184 -5.12 -21.29 -4.67
C GLY A 184 -4.18 -20.08 -4.68
N SER A 185 -3.85 -19.58 -5.86
CA SER A 185 -2.75 -18.64 -6.11
C SER A 185 -3.11 -17.59 -7.18
N ALA A 186 -2.18 -16.66 -7.42
CA ALA A 186 -2.22 -15.76 -8.56
C ALA A 186 -1.45 -16.39 -9.73
N GLU A 187 -2.16 -16.91 -10.72
CA GLU A 187 -1.58 -17.58 -11.88
C GLU A 187 -1.38 -16.59 -13.02
N LEU A 188 -0.12 -16.30 -13.34
CA LEU A 188 0.28 -15.19 -14.20
C LEU A 188 1.12 -15.68 -15.38
N PRO A 189 1.05 -15.03 -16.56
CA PRO A 189 1.94 -15.36 -17.68
C PRO A 189 3.41 -15.20 -17.27
N GLU A 190 4.20 -16.25 -17.42
CA GLU A 190 5.61 -16.28 -17.00
C GLU A 190 6.42 -15.14 -17.65
N ASN A 191 6.16 -14.86 -18.92
CA ASN A 191 6.82 -13.78 -19.66
C ASN A 191 6.51 -12.37 -19.09
N ILE A 192 5.37 -12.18 -18.42
CA ILE A 192 5.07 -10.93 -17.70
C ILE A 192 5.77 -10.92 -16.35
N MET A 193 5.74 -12.03 -15.61
CA MET A 193 6.45 -12.18 -14.35
C MET A 193 7.95 -11.86 -14.50
N THR A 194 8.61 -12.42 -15.51
CA THR A 194 10.02 -12.14 -15.81
C THR A 194 10.27 -10.65 -16.06
N LYS A 195 9.44 -9.99 -16.88
CA LYS A 195 9.56 -8.54 -17.17
C LYS A 195 9.38 -7.67 -15.94
N ALA A 196 8.51 -8.12 -15.04
CA ALA A 196 8.15 -7.48 -13.78
C ALA A 196 9.10 -7.86 -12.62
N SER A 197 10.08 -8.73 -12.83
CA SER A 197 10.93 -9.28 -11.77
C SER A 197 10.12 -9.89 -10.61
N VAL A 198 9.09 -10.65 -10.96
CA VAL A 198 8.27 -11.43 -10.01
C VAL A 198 8.68 -12.89 -10.11
N GLU A 199 9.07 -13.47 -8.98
CA GLU A 199 9.54 -14.86 -8.92
C GLU A 199 8.38 -15.84 -8.70
N LYS A 200 8.58 -17.08 -9.15
CA LYS A 200 7.68 -18.19 -8.82
C LYS A 200 7.62 -18.36 -7.29
N TYR A 201 6.39 -18.46 -6.77
CA TYR A 201 6.07 -18.56 -5.34
C TYR A 201 6.40 -17.33 -4.49
N GLN A 202 6.77 -16.21 -5.10
CA GLN A 202 6.91 -14.95 -4.38
C GLN A 202 5.55 -14.49 -3.86
N SER A 203 5.50 -14.00 -2.62
CA SER A 203 4.30 -13.35 -2.08
C SER A 203 3.90 -12.14 -2.91
N VAL A 204 2.61 -12.06 -3.24
CA VAL A 204 2.03 -10.96 -4.00
C VAL A 204 0.76 -10.45 -3.32
N SER A 205 0.46 -9.17 -3.51
CA SER A 205 -0.84 -8.58 -3.23
C SER A 205 -1.59 -8.39 -4.54
N VAL A 206 -2.77 -8.99 -4.66
CA VAL A 206 -3.65 -8.87 -5.84
C VAL A 206 -4.74 -7.87 -5.53
N TYR A 207 -4.75 -6.76 -6.26
CA TYR A 207 -5.75 -5.71 -6.20
C TYR A 207 -6.83 -5.98 -7.24
N ASN A 208 -8.08 -6.16 -6.82
CA ASN A 208 -9.17 -6.28 -7.76
C ASN A 208 -9.68 -4.88 -8.13
N SER A 209 -9.18 -4.32 -9.23
CA SER A 209 -9.55 -2.97 -9.68
C SER A 209 -10.96 -2.90 -10.26
N SER A 210 -11.57 -4.03 -10.61
CA SER A 210 -12.97 -4.08 -11.04
C SER A 210 -13.95 -3.91 -9.89
N LYS A 211 -13.74 -4.59 -8.76
CA LYS A 211 -14.71 -4.63 -7.64
C LYS A 211 -14.22 -3.98 -6.34
N GLY A 212 -12.92 -3.74 -6.22
CA GLY A 212 -12.26 -3.32 -4.99
C GLY A 212 -11.74 -4.47 -4.15
N GLY A 213 -10.90 -4.12 -3.19
CA GLY A 213 -10.28 -5.05 -2.26
C GLY A 213 -8.91 -5.55 -2.70
N VAL A 214 -8.24 -6.22 -1.76
CA VAL A 214 -6.91 -6.82 -1.94
C VAL A 214 -6.91 -8.21 -1.32
N ALA A 215 -6.23 -9.14 -1.97
CA ALA A 215 -5.94 -10.46 -1.43
C ALA A 215 -4.42 -10.72 -1.50
N ASP A 216 -3.85 -11.17 -0.39
CA ASP A 216 -2.46 -11.61 -0.35
C ASP A 216 -2.39 -13.09 -0.71
N THR A 217 -1.50 -13.44 -1.63
CA THR A 217 -1.25 -14.81 -2.08
C THR A 217 0.19 -14.92 -2.60
N TYR A 218 0.49 -15.86 -3.48
CA TYR A 218 1.77 -16.00 -4.16
C TYR A 218 1.58 -16.16 -5.68
N ALA A 219 2.62 -15.84 -6.45
CA ALA A 219 2.62 -15.95 -7.90
C ALA A 219 2.93 -17.38 -8.37
N VAL A 220 2.20 -17.86 -9.38
CA VAL A 220 2.47 -19.12 -10.07
C VAL A 220 2.58 -18.85 -11.57
N PRO A 221 3.67 -19.27 -12.24
CA PRO A 221 3.85 -19.04 -13.65
C PRO A 221 2.91 -19.92 -14.49
N MET A 222 2.36 -19.33 -15.54
CA MET A 222 1.54 -19.97 -16.55
C MET A 222 2.08 -19.73 -17.95
N PRO A 223 1.69 -20.55 -18.93
CA PRO A 223 1.95 -20.27 -20.34
C PRO A 223 1.51 -18.85 -20.75
N PRO A 224 2.14 -18.27 -21.79
CA PRO A 224 1.81 -16.94 -22.27
C PRO A 224 0.29 -16.73 -22.44
N LYS A 225 -0.16 -15.52 -22.16
CA LYS A 225 -1.56 -15.07 -22.26
C LYS A 225 -2.54 -15.71 -21.27
N ILE A 226 -2.13 -16.63 -20.39
CA ILE A 226 -3.02 -17.20 -19.38
C ILE A 226 -2.94 -16.37 -18.10
N VAL A 227 -4.05 -15.75 -17.72
CA VAL A 227 -4.22 -15.05 -16.45
C VAL A 227 -5.35 -15.74 -15.70
N MET A 228 -5.00 -16.36 -14.59
CA MET A 228 -5.90 -17.29 -13.91
C MET A 228 -5.90 -17.06 -12.40
N THR A 229 -7.05 -17.38 -11.80
CA THR A 229 -7.23 -17.37 -10.36
C THR A 229 -7.83 -18.69 -9.93
N THR A 230 -7.29 -19.26 -8.87
CA THR A 230 -7.67 -20.60 -8.40
C THR A 230 -8.06 -20.62 -6.94
N GLY A 231 -8.77 -21.66 -6.51
CA GLY A 231 -9.21 -21.81 -5.12
C GLY A 231 -9.99 -20.58 -4.63
N ALA A 232 -9.63 -20.08 -3.45
CA ALA A 232 -10.22 -18.87 -2.88
C ALA A 232 -10.04 -17.63 -3.78
N MET A 233 -8.96 -17.56 -4.57
CA MET A 233 -8.73 -16.45 -5.49
C MET A 233 -9.77 -16.39 -6.61
N ALA A 234 -10.37 -17.52 -7.01
CA ALA A 234 -11.46 -17.54 -8.00
C ALA A 234 -12.75 -16.87 -7.49
N GLN A 235 -12.95 -16.80 -6.16
CA GLN A 235 -14.03 -16.01 -5.55
C GLN A 235 -13.61 -14.53 -5.39
N PHE A 236 -12.32 -14.28 -5.20
CA PHE A 236 -11.77 -12.93 -5.11
C PHE A 236 -11.70 -12.22 -6.47
N ALA A 237 -11.44 -12.90 -7.57
CA ALA A 237 -11.48 -12.30 -8.90
C ALA A 237 -12.06 -13.27 -9.92
N LYS A 238 -13.09 -12.83 -10.64
CA LYS A 238 -13.84 -13.66 -11.60
C LYS A 238 -13.34 -13.43 -13.02
N LYS A 239 -13.62 -14.39 -13.91
CA LYS A 239 -13.36 -14.24 -15.35
C LYS A 239 -13.96 -12.94 -15.88
N GLY A 240 -13.15 -12.15 -16.58
CA GLY A 240 -13.50 -10.86 -17.14
C GLY A 240 -13.09 -9.66 -16.28
N GLU A 241 -12.87 -9.85 -14.97
CA GLU A 241 -12.43 -8.79 -14.07
C GLU A 241 -10.94 -8.43 -14.30
N ILE A 242 -10.61 -7.20 -13.94
CA ILE A 242 -9.27 -6.63 -14.06
C ILE A 242 -8.62 -6.58 -12.67
N VAL A 243 -7.40 -7.08 -12.59
CA VAL A 243 -6.58 -7.08 -11.39
C VAL A 243 -5.22 -6.44 -11.65
N ASN A 244 -4.65 -5.85 -10.60
CA ASN A 244 -3.24 -5.44 -10.55
C ASN A 244 -2.52 -6.33 -9.52
N VAL A 245 -1.27 -6.66 -9.78
CA VAL A 245 -0.48 -7.54 -8.90
C VAL A 245 0.76 -6.80 -8.45
N ALA A 246 0.97 -6.70 -7.15
CA ALA A 246 2.13 -6.04 -6.55
C ALA A 246 3.00 -7.00 -5.75
N THR A 247 4.31 -6.74 -5.74
CA THR A 247 5.26 -7.37 -4.82
C THR A 247 5.91 -6.32 -3.94
N TYR A 248 6.32 -6.75 -2.75
CA TYR A 248 6.93 -5.89 -1.75
C TYR A 248 8.27 -6.44 -1.29
N VAL A 249 9.23 -5.53 -1.08
CA VAL A 249 10.54 -5.83 -0.49
C VAL A 249 10.70 -5.12 0.84
N ILE A 250 11.54 -5.67 1.69
CA ILE A 250 11.88 -5.07 2.98
C ILE A 250 13.25 -4.44 2.88
N GLY A 251 13.34 -3.14 3.13
CA GLY A 251 14.57 -2.38 2.98
C GLY A 251 14.59 -1.12 3.80
N LYS A 252 15.78 -0.54 3.97
CA LYS A 252 15.97 0.73 4.69
C LYS A 252 15.85 1.95 3.77
N ARG A 253 16.12 1.75 2.48
CA ARG A 253 16.09 2.79 1.44
C ARG A 253 14.92 2.55 0.51
N ASN A 254 14.38 3.62 -0.04
CA ASN A 254 13.34 3.55 -1.05
C ASN A 254 13.83 2.78 -2.28
N VAL A 255 12.92 2.08 -2.94
CA VAL A 255 13.16 1.32 -4.16
C VAL A 255 12.32 1.95 -5.26
N VAL A 256 12.88 2.09 -6.45
CA VAL A 256 12.09 2.46 -7.63
C VAL A 256 11.40 1.19 -8.13
N PRO A 257 10.06 1.10 -8.07
CA PRO A 257 9.35 -0.10 -8.47
C PRO A 257 9.45 -0.33 -9.97
N VAL A 258 9.49 -1.60 -10.38
CA VAL A 258 9.30 -1.99 -11.79
C VAL A 258 7.81 -2.02 -12.09
N ILE A 259 7.35 -1.27 -13.11
CA ILE A 259 5.92 -1.19 -13.40
C ILE A 259 5.65 -1.68 -14.83
N ILE A 260 4.82 -2.71 -14.95
CA ILE A 260 4.45 -3.33 -16.24
C ILE A 260 2.98 -3.09 -16.50
N PHE A 261 2.67 -2.35 -17.57
CA PHE A 261 1.31 -2.23 -18.08
C PHE A 261 1.01 -3.37 -19.04
N THR A 262 -0.23 -3.86 -18.99
CA THR A 262 -0.69 -4.95 -19.86
C THR A 262 -1.95 -4.55 -20.64
N ASN A 263 -2.24 -5.28 -21.71
CA ASN A 263 -3.51 -5.21 -22.44
C ASN A 263 -4.53 -6.25 -21.92
N GLY A 264 -4.33 -6.80 -20.71
CA GLY A 264 -5.10 -7.90 -20.16
C GLY A 264 -4.30 -9.18 -19.98
N SER A 265 -3.41 -9.53 -20.90
CA SER A 265 -2.63 -10.77 -20.78
C SER A 265 -1.25 -10.72 -21.44
N GLU A 266 -0.88 -9.58 -22.01
CA GLU A 266 0.42 -9.31 -22.59
C GLU A 266 0.95 -7.96 -22.11
N ALA A 267 2.26 -7.87 -21.87
CA ALA A 267 2.91 -6.62 -21.49
C ALA A 267 2.98 -5.66 -22.69
N VAL A 268 2.51 -4.42 -22.49
CA VAL A 268 2.51 -3.35 -23.50
C VAL A 268 3.54 -2.26 -23.23
N LYS A 269 3.88 -2.01 -21.96
CA LYS A 269 4.84 -0.96 -21.58
C LYS A 269 5.49 -1.28 -20.24
N LYS A 270 6.77 -0.92 -20.11
CA LYS A 270 7.52 -0.90 -18.86
C LYS A 270 7.81 0.55 -18.47
N LEU A 271 7.58 0.90 -17.21
CA LEU A 271 8.06 2.12 -16.56
C LEU A 271 9.10 1.74 -15.50
#